data_AF-A0AAV7GTI2-F1
#
_entry.id   AF-A0AAV7GTI2-F1
#
_cell.length_a   1.000
_cell.length_b   1.000
_cell.length_c   1.000
_cell.angle_alpha   90.00
_cell.angle_beta   90.00
_cell.angle_gamma   90.00
#
_symmetry.space_group_name_H-M   'P 1'
#
loop_
_entity.id
_entity.type
_entity.pdbx_description
1 polymer ?
#
loop_
_entity_poly.entity_id
_entity_poly.type
_entity_poly.pdbx_seq_one_letter_code
_entity_poly.pdbx_strand_id
1 'polypeptide(L)'
;MSEYLDTNHVDTFGILLIEKSQLCPGLYEPILFAYHAYKVDTTGYVSHITKESISAANLMIVPIIEKAHWTLLIGNLKNKVWDFYDSLPKKNHRVVIHQVISHLYDETGNSFEMDI
;
A
#
# COMPACT_ATOMS: atom_id res chain seq x y z
N MET A 1 26.60 -2.32 11.36
CA MET A 1 25.83 -1.38 10.52
C MET A 1 24.49 -2.02 10.26
N SER A 2 23.38 -1.30 10.41
CA SER A 2 22.08 -1.79 9.93
C SER A 2 22.04 -1.56 8.43
N GLU A 3 21.78 -2.61 7.66
CA GLU A 3 21.56 -2.48 6.21
C GLU A 3 20.15 -1.90 5.96
N TYR A 4 20.00 -1.15 4.86
CA TYR A 4 18.70 -0.65 4.43
C TYR A 4 17.88 -1.80 3.82
N LEU A 5 16.57 -1.80 4.09
CA LEU A 5 15.65 -2.74 3.44
C LEU A 5 15.43 -2.31 1.99
N ASP A 6 15.55 -3.26 1.07
CA ASP A 6 15.14 -3.08 -0.33
C ASP A 6 13.66 -3.47 -0.54
N THR A 7 13.18 -3.36 -1.78
CA THR A 7 11.80 -3.69 -2.16
C THR A 7 11.45 -5.14 -1.89
N ASN A 8 12.37 -6.08 -2.15
CA ASN A 8 12.10 -7.51 -1.95
C ASN A 8 11.83 -7.82 -0.47
N HIS A 9 12.54 -7.17 0.44
CA HIS A 9 12.28 -7.32 1.88
C HIS A 9 10.87 -6.86 2.25
N VAL A 10 10.45 -5.70 1.74
CA VAL A 10 9.15 -5.09 2.05
C VAL A 10 8.00 -5.87 1.40
N ASP A 11 8.15 -6.30 0.14
CA ASP A 11 7.16 -7.11 -0.56
C ASP A 11 7.02 -8.50 0.08
N THR A 12 8.14 -9.14 0.43
CA THR A 12 8.11 -10.43 1.14
C THR A 12 7.38 -10.31 2.47
N PHE A 13 7.63 -9.23 3.22
CA PHE A 13 6.89 -8.95 4.45
C PHE A 13 5.39 -8.74 4.17
N GLY A 14 5.03 -8.00 3.13
CA GLY A 14 3.64 -7.78 2.72
C GLY A 14 2.90 -9.09 2.40
N ILE A 15 3.55 -9.99 1.65
CA ILE A 15 3.01 -11.33 1.33
C ILE A 15 2.79 -12.13 2.62
N LEU A 16 3.80 -12.21 3.48
CA LEU A 16 3.70 -12.94 4.76
C LEU A 16 2.61 -12.36 5.67
N LEU A 17 2.39 -11.04 5.63
CA LEU A 17 1.33 -10.37 6.38
C LEU A 17 -0.05 -10.76 5.86
N ILE A 18 -0.24 -10.80 4.54
CA ILE A 18 -1.49 -11.26 3.92
C ILE A 18 -1.75 -12.72 4.29
N GLU A 19 -0.77 -13.61 4.08
CA GLU A 19 -0.90 -15.03 4.42
C GLU A 19 -1.27 -15.23 5.89
N LYS A 20 -0.62 -14.49 6.80
CA LYS A 20 -0.92 -14.55 8.22
C LYS A 20 -2.33 -14.06 8.56
N SER A 21 -2.81 -13.00 7.90
CA SER A 21 -4.19 -12.50 8.09
C SER A 21 -5.23 -13.54 7.65
N GLN A 22 -4.95 -14.28 6.58
CA GLN A 22 -5.83 -15.33 6.06
C GLN A 22 -5.83 -16.59 6.95
N LEU A 23 -4.71 -16.92 7.59
CA LEU A 23 -4.60 -18.08 8.48
C LEU A 23 -5.33 -17.91 9.82
N CYS A 24 -5.60 -16.68 10.24
CA CYS A 24 -6.24 -16.37 11.52
C CYS A 24 -7.42 -15.41 11.35
N PRO A 25 -8.48 -15.80 10.63
CA PRO A 25 -9.63 -14.95 10.39
C PRO A 25 -10.30 -14.58 11.72
N GLY A 26 -10.48 -13.28 11.97
CA GLY A 26 -11.08 -12.74 13.20
C GLY A 26 -10.07 -12.17 14.22
N LEU A 27 -8.78 -12.47 14.08
CA LEU A 27 -7.71 -11.80 14.86
C LEU A 27 -7.12 -10.61 14.09
N TYR A 28 -7.13 -10.69 12.76
CA TYR A 28 -6.60 -9.68 11.87
C TYR A 28 -7.69 -9.16 10.93
N GLU A 29 -7.60 -7.87 10.62
CA GLU A 29 -8.40 -7.25 9.57
C GLU A 29 -8.03 -7.89 8.21
N PRO A 30 -8.98 -8.08 7.28
CA PRO A 30 -8.67 -8.39 5.90
C PRO A 30 -7.81 -7.28 5.28
N ILE A 31 -6.62 -7.63 4.79
CA ILE A 31 -5.63 -6.69 4.27
C ILE A 31 -5.43 -6.92 2.77
N LEU A 32 -5.36 -5.82 2.03
CA LEU A 32 -4.84 -5.75 0.67
C LEU A 32 -3.48 -5.05 0.69
N PHE A 33 -2.49 -5.60 0.00
CA PHE A 33 -1.15 -5.00 -0.09
C PHE A 33 -0.86 -4.62 -1.54
N ALA A 34 -0.48 -3.36 -1.76
CA ALA A 34 0.04 -2.92 -3.05
C ALA A 34 1.55 -3.19 -3.06
N TYR A 35 1.98 -4.07 -3.97
CA TYR A 35 3.40 -4.40 -4.13
C TYR A 35 4.20 -3.20 -4.62
N HIS A 36 5.51 -3.18 -4.39
CA HIS A 36 6.32 -2.03 -4.79
C HIS A 36 6.41 -1.86 -6.30
N ALA A 37 6.02 -0.66 -6.74
CA ALA A 37 6.53 -0.02 -7.95
C ALA A 37 7.86 0.68 -7.62
N TYR A 38 8.98 0.16 -8.11
CA TYR A 38 10.19 0.97 -8.21
C TYR A 38 10.03 1.91 -9.41
N LYS A 39 9.73 3.19 -9.12
CA LYS A 39 9.34 4.25 -10.07
C LYS A 39 7.93 4.09 -10.62
N VAL A 40 7.28 5.25 -10.81
CA VAL A 40 5.95 5.49 -11.43
C VAL A 40 5.82 4.93 -12.87
N ASP A 41 6.82 4.20 -13.37
CA ASP A 41 6.88 3.61 -14.72
C ASP A 41 6.74 2.08 -14.74
N THR A 42 6.49 1.43 -13.60
CA THR A 42 6.29 -0.03 -13.56
C THR A 42 4.81 -0.33 -13.72
N THR A 43 4.43 -0.92 -14.85
CA THR A 43 3.05 -1.33 -15.12
C THR A 43 2.74 -2.66 -14.42
N GLY A 44 1.55 -2.79 -13.84
CA GLY A 44 1.01 -4.08 -13.38
C GLY A 44 1.28 -4.47 -11.92
N TYR A 45 1.89 -3.61 -11.10
CA TYR A 45 2.12 -3.87 -9.66
C TYR A 45 0.84 -3.86 -8.80
N VAL A 46 -0.26 -3.34 -9.36
CA VAL A 46 -1.61 -3.36 -8.76
C VAL A 46 -2.59 -4.18 -9.58
N SER A 47 -2.11 -5.03 -10.49
CA SER A 47 -2.98 -5.85 -11.34
C SER A 47 -3.88 -6.82 -10.55
N HIS A 48 -3.49 -7.17 -9.33
CA HIS A 48 -4.29 -7.96 -8.38
C HIS A 48 -5.25 -7.13 -7.53
N ILE A 49 -5.17 -5.79 -7.60
CA ILE A 49 -6.10 -4.87 -6.95
C ILE A 49 -7.29 -4.68 -7.90
N THR A 50 -8.29 -5.55 -7.72
CA THR A 50 -9.55 -5.53 -8.45
C THR A 50 -10.66 -5.04 -7.53
N LYS A 51 -11.83 -4.77 -8.10
CA LYS A 51 -13.02 -4.41 -7.33
C LYS A 51 -13.36 -5.44 -6.27
N GLU A 52 -13.21 -6.72 -6.59
CA GLU A 52 -13.46 -7.83 -5.68
C GLU A 52 -12.46 -7.82 -4.52
N SER A 53 -11.17 -7.64 -4.78
CA SER A 53 -10.16 -7.62 -3.70
C SER A 53 -10.27 -6.38 -2.81
N ILE A 54 -10.67 -5.23 -3.36
CA ILE A 54 -11.01 -4.03 -2.58
C ILE A 54 -12.23 -4.30 -1.69
N SER A 55 -13.31 -4.89 -2.23
CA SER A 55 -14.53 -5.17 -1.47
C SER A 55 -14.35 -6.20 -0.35
N ALA A 56 -13.33 -7.06 -0.47
CA ALA A 56 -13.00 -8.09 0.51
C ALA A 56 -12.01 -7.62 1.58
N ALA A 57 -11.42 -6.43 1.42
CA ALA A 57 -10.42 -5.88 2.33
C ALA A 57 -11.02 -4.75 3.20
N ASN A 58 -10.51 -4.61 4.42
CA ASN A 58 -10.80 -3.46 5.29
C ASN A 58 -9.68 -2.43 5.27
N LEU A 59 -8.44 -2.88 5.05
CA LEU A 59 -7.25 -2.04 4.98
C LEU A 59 -6.50 -2.30 3.68
N MET A 60 -6.05 -1.23 3.04
CA MET A 60 -5.06 -1.28 1.96
C MET A 60 -3.73 -0.74 2.48
N ILE A 61 -2.65 -1.49 2.29
CA ILE A 61 -1.29 -1.12 2.66
C ILE A 61 -0.53 -0.78 1.39
N VAL A 62 -0.01 0.44 1.32
CA VAL A 62 0.78 0.94 0.19
C VAL A 62 2.10 1.48 0.75
N PRO A 63 3.18 0.67 0.75
CA PRO A 63 4.47 1.20 1.14
C PRO A 63 4.98 2.15 0.04
N ILE A 64 5.81 3.11 0.39
CA ILE A 64 6.34 4.12 -0.54
C ILE A 64 7.82 4.30 -0.24
N ILE A 65 8.67 4.18 -1.26
CA ILE A 65 10.10 4.46 -1.16
C ILE A 65 10.46 5.70 -1.97
N GLU A 66 10.96 6.74 -1.31
CA GLU A 66 11.51 7.94 -1.95
C GLU A 66 12.94 8.16 -1.45
N LYS A 67 13.93 8.24 -2.37
CA LYS A 67 15.34 8.52 -2.05
C LYS A 67 15.89 7.62 -0.90
N ALA A 68 15.57 6.32 -0.96
CA ALA A 68 15.92 5.30 0.04
C ALA A 68 15.27 5.48 1.43
N HIS A 69 14.25 6.32 1.55
CA HIS A 69 13.42 6.44 2.75
C HIS A 69 12.07 5.76 2.55
N TRP A 70 11.72 4.88 3.48
CA TRP A 70 10.45 4.15 3.50
C TRP A 70 9.40 4.92 4.28
N THR A 71 8.24 5.10 3.67
CA THR A 71 7.02 5.63 4.27
C THR A 71 5.86 4.69 3.97
N LEU A 72 4.76 4.83 4.70
CA LEU A 72 3.62 3.92 4.60
C LEU A 72 2.34 4.72 4.45
N LEU A 73 1.59 4.44 3.39
CA LEU A 73 0.24 4.93 3.17
C LEU A 73 -0.74 3.80 3.45
N ILE A 74 -1.72 4.06 4.31
CA ILE A 74 -2.77 3.11 4.68
C ILE A 74 -4.11 3.67 4.23
N GLY A 75 -4.83 2.92 3.40
CA GLY A 75 -6.22 3.22 3.04
C GLY A 75 -7.15 2.45 3.97
N ASN A 76 -7.90 3.15 4.82
CA ASN A 76 -9.01 2.55 5.54
C ASN A 76 -10.23 2.50 4.61
N LEU A 77 -10.46 1.35 4.00
CA LEU A 77 -11.48 1.17 2.96
C LEU A 77 -12.90 1.33 3.51
N LYS A 78 -13.10 1.00 4.79
CA LYS A 78 -14.40 1.13 5.47
C LYS A 78 -14.73 2.59 5.80
N ASN A 79 -13.77 3.31 6.37
CA ASN A 79 -13.96 4.69 6.82
C ASN A 79 -13.72 5.71 5.71
N LYS A 80 -13.13 5.30 4.59
CA LYS A 80 -12.72 6.17 3.48
C LYS A 80 -11.83 7.29 4.03
N VAL A 81 -10.67 6.86 4.54
CA VAL A 81 -9.61 7.77 4.96
C VAL A 81 -8.25 7.19 4.57
N TRP A 82 -7.36 8.06 4.11
CA TRP A 82 -5.93 7.78 3.96
C TRP A 82 -5.14 8.25 5.18
N ASP A 83 -4.37 7.35 5.79
CA ASP A 83 -3.43 7.63 6.86
C ASP A 83 -1.99 7.47 6.35
N PHE A 84 -1.14 8.47 6.62
CA PHE A 84 0.27 8.47 6.22
C PHE A 84 1.18 8.38 7.44
N TYR A 85 2.07 7.39 7.41
CA TYR A 85 3.04 7.11 8.46
C TYR A 85 4.46 7.31 7.94
N ASP A 86 5.22 8.10 8.69
CA ASP A 86 6.63 8.36 8.46
C ASP A 86 7.37 8.18 9.79
N SER A 87 8.43 7.37 9.78
CA SER A 87 9.27 7.16 10.96
C SER A 87 10.17 8.36 11.27
N LEU A 88 10.36 9.27 10.30
CA LEU A 88 11.12 10.49 10.47
C LEU A 88 10.20 11.69 10.76
N PRO A 89 10.64 12.67 11.56
CA PRO A 89 9.82 13.84 11.92
C PRO A 89 9.66 14.87 10.78
N LYS A 90 10.10 14.58 9.55
CA LYS A 90 10.14 15.53 8.43
C LYS A 90 8.81 15.55 7.68
N LYS A 91 8.15 16.70 7.66
CA LYS A 91 6.83 16.89 7.02
C LYS A 91 6.84 16.87 5.49
N ASN A 92 8.00 16.94 4.84
CA ASN A 92 8.10 17.18 3.39
C ASN A 92 7.76 15.96 2.53
N HIS A 93 7.78 14.74 3.08
CA HIS A 93 7.47 13.52 2.32
C HIS A 93 5.97 13.37 2.01
N ARG A 94 5.10 14.23 2.58
CA ARG A 94 3.66 14.20 2.28
C ARG A 94 3.31 14.61 0.85
N VAL A 95 4.22 15.30 0.16
CA VAL A 95 3.99 15.77 -1.22
C VAL A 95 3.80 14.61 -2.19
N VAL A 96 4.43 13.45 -1.94
CA VAL A 96 4.34 12.26 -2.81
C VAL A 96 2.98 11.55 -2.71
N ILE A 97 2.22 11.78 -1.63
CA ILE A 97 0.97 11.05 -1.34
C ILE A 97 -0.04 11.23 -2.49
N HIS A 98 -0.27 12.45 -2.93
CA HIS A 98 -1.24 12.73 -4.00
C HIS A 98 -0.85 12.06 -5.32
N GLN A 99 0.45 11.99 -5.63
CA GLN A 99 0.94 11.34 -6.84
C GLN A 99 0.76 9.83 -6.76
N VAL A 100 1.08 9.22 -5.62
CA VAL A 100 0.91 7.78 -5.39
C VAL A 100 -0.57 7.39 -5.46
N ILE A 101 -1.45 8.15 -4.83
CA ILE A 101 -2.89 7.90 -4.85
C ILE A 101 -3.44 8.03 -6.27
N SER A 102 -3.09 9.11 -7.00
CA SER A 102 -3.53 9.28 -8.39
C SER A 102 -3.09 8.11 -9.26
N HIS A 103 -1.82 7.73 -9.17
CA HIS A 103 -1.27 6.62 -9.96
C HIS A 103 -1.92 5.28 -9.61
N LEU A 104 -2.22 5.04 -8.32
CA LEU A 104 -2.98 3.87 -7.86
C LEU A 104 -4.38 3.83 -8.48
N TYR A 105 -5.12 4.94 -8.50
CA TYR A 105 -6.43 4.99 -9.13
C TYR A 105 -6.37 4.75 -10.65
N ASP A 106 -5.38 5.35 -11.32
CA ASP A 106 -5.19 5.22 -12.76
C ASP A 106 -4.89 3.75 -13.15
N GLU A 107 -3.94 3.11 -12.47
CA GLU A 107 -3.52 1.73 -12.77
C GLU A 107 -4.58 0.68 -12.38
N THR A 108 -5.44 0.97 -11.41
CA THR A 108 -6.52 0.04 -11.00
C THR A 108 -7.81 0.20 -11.81
N GLY A 109 -7.86 1.12 -12.78
CA GLY A 109 -8.87 1.12 -13.84
C GLY A 109 -10.33 1.11 -13.36
N ASN A 110 -10.70 1.97 -12.41
CA ASN A 110 -12.03 2.05 -11.77
C ASN A 110 -12.38 0.91 -10.80
N SER A 111 -11.39 0.18 -10.28
CA SER A 111 -11.65 -0.86 -9.27
C SER A 111 -12.21 -0.27 -7.97
N PHE A 112 -11.95 1.01 -7.68
CA PHE A 112 -12.55 1.74 -6.58
C PHE A 112 -13.89 2.35 -7.01
N GLU A 113 -14.98 2.02 -6.31
CA GLU A 113 -16.31 2.61 -6.59
C GLU A 113 -16.42 4.08 -6.14
N MET A 114 -15.61 4.47 -5.16
CA MET A 114 -15.55 5.80 -4.59
C MET A 114 -14.13 6.08 -4.10
N ASP A 115 -13.79 7.36 -3.97
CA ASP A 115 -12.56 7.77 -3.29
C ASP A 115 -12.54 7.24 -1.84
N ILE A 116 -11.35 6.82 -1.43
CA ILE A 116 -10.98 6.51 -0.05
C ILE A 116 -10.46 7.80 0.56
#